data_AF-A0A5J4VQ71-F1
#
_entry.id   AF-A0A5J4VQ71-F1
#
_cell.length_a   1.000
_cell.length_b   1.000
_cell.length_c   1.000
_cell.angle_alpha   90.00
_cell.angle_beta   90.00
_cell.angle_gamma   90.00
#
_symmetry.space_group_name_H-M   'P 1'
#
loop_
_entity.id
_entity.type
_entity.pdbx_description
1 polymer ?
#
loop_
_entity_poly.entity_id
_entity_poly.type
_entity_poly.pdbx_seq_one_letter_code
_entity_poly.pdbx_strand_id
1 'polypeptide(L)'
;RTFDGLELFKTADLGNQGVRPETDLTQIEIWSQFLNSLQTANIIGFGSYTFKQKPAPYVLRIINESVIDQQYFQSIKFFFSFTTHGSFQSKAMDKIAEHMNKRLNNAKFLGKIDFHCPENYPPILPKIGEKDKWDNEEIVRLTSFEQDLIRRIHDPDFKGEKFAISNKDLTVGQKEKYLSYGIVEVDTNLCLKCGVCERNCPYNAIKLKDYKDGVVVDNINDSEAGAEGVVRIPTVDQERCQLCARCYNNCPAHAINFVKYNTHLRSQYKGPQLKFVKIQEDEQERIDIRGEQPVEFGKLPGLLKLLLRKLY
;
A
#
# COMPACT_ATOMS: atom_id res chain seq x y z
N ARG A 1 10.86 -9.70 -10.47
CA ARG A 1 10.95 -8.23 -10.43
C ARG A 1 9.86 -7.73 -9.49
N THR A 2 10.10 -6.62 -8.79
CA THR A 2 9.14 -6.01 -7.86
C THR A 2 8.76 -4.63 -8.39
N PHE A 3 7.49 -4.27 -8.29
CA PHE A 3 6.96 -2.98 -8.73
C PHE A 3 6.14 -2.35 -7.60
N ASP A 4 6.28 -1.04 -7.39
CA ASP A 4 5.41 -0.33 -6.44
C ASP A 4 4.02 -0.12 -7.06
N GLY A 5 3.03 -0.83 -6.51
CA GLY A 5 1.65 -0.72 -6.95
C GLY A 5 1.06 0.69 -6.77
N LEU A 6 1.51 1.48 -5.80
CA LEU A 6 1.06 2.86 -5.63
C LEU A 6 1.61 3.78 -6.71
N GLU A 7 2.86 3.55 -7.14
CA GLU A 7 3.48 4.29 -8.23
C GLU A 7 2.82 3.97 -9.58
N LEU A 8 2.59 2.68 -9.85
CA LEU A 8 1.77 2.23 -11.00
C LEU A 8 0.40 2.92 -10.99
N PHE A 9 -0.29 2.89 -9.86
CA PHE A 9 -1.62 3.48 -9.72
C PHE A 9 -1.63 5.00 -9.99
N LYS A 10 -0.63 5.70 -9.46
CA LYS A 10 -0.51 7.16 -9.58
C LYS A 10 -0.17 7.61 -10.99
N THR A 11 0.80 6.96 -11.61
CA THR A 11 1.31 7.33 -12.95
C THR A 11 0.27 7.14 -14.04
N ALA A 12 -0.61 6.14 -13.90
CA ALA A 12 -1.74 5.91 -14.80
C ALA A 12 -3.04 6.63 -14.42
N ASP A 13 -2.99 7.51 -13.42
CA ASP A 13 -4.14 8.24 -12.87
C ASP A 13 -5.39 7.38 -12.57
N LEU A 14 -5.20 6.15 -12.08
CA LEU A 14 -6.28 5.18 -11.88
C LEU A 14 -7.25 5.51 -10.74
N GLY A 15 -7.03 6.64 -10.05
CA GLY A 15 -7.82 7.12 -8.91
C GLY A 15 -9.17 7.71 -9.26
N ASN A 16 -9.44 7.99 -10.53
CA ASN A 16 -10.71 8.56 -10.97
C ASN A 16 -11.81 7.48 -10.97
N GLN A 17 -12.84 7.65 -10.14
CA GLN A 17 -13.93 6.67 -10.02
C GLN A 17 -14.85 6.75 -11.24
N GLY A 18 -15.25 5.59 -11.78
CA GLY A 18 -16.22 5.50 -12.88
C GLY A 18 -15.68 5.82 -14.27
N VAL A 19 -14.43 6.27 -14.40
CA VAL A 19 -13.78 6.54 -15.69
C VAL A 19 -12.84 5.37 -16.02
N ARG A 20 -12.98 4.74 -17.19
CA ARG A 20 -11.95 3.83 -17.70
C ARG A 20 -10.72 4.69 -18.03
N PRO A 21 -9.49 4.33 -17.62
CA PRO A 21 -8.32 5.07 -18.06
C PRO A 21 -8.30 5.08 -19.59
N GLU A 22 -8.39 6.25 -20.20
CA GLU A 22 -8.21 6.45 -21.65
C GLU A 22 -6.72 6.37 -22.04
N THR A 23 -5.85 6.28 -21.04
CA THR A 23 -4.40 6.26 -21.18
C THR A 23 -3.91 4.92 -21.69
N ASP A 24 -3.19 4.92 -22.81
CA ASP A 24 -2.37 3.79 -23.22
C ASP A 24 -1.23 3.58 -22.20
N LEU A 25 -1.40 2.57 -21.35
CA LEU A 25 -0.45 2.24 -20.29
C LEU A 25 0.94 1.88 -20.82
N THR A 26 1.05 1.45 -22.08
CA THR A 26 2.35 1.09 -22.67
C THR A 26 3.24 2.30 -22.92
N GLN A 27 2.68 3.51 -22.93
CA GLN A 27 3.42 4.77 -23.05
C GLN A 27 3.99 5.27 -21.71
N ILE A 28 3.57 4.68 -20.59
CA ILE A 28 4.08 5.03 -19.26
C ILE A 28 5.22 4.06 -18.93
N GLU A 29 6.42 4.59 -18.68
CA GLU A 29 7.65 3.79 -18.53
C GLU A 29 7.51 2.63 -17.52
N ILE A 30 7.09 2.92 -16.28
CA ILE A 30 6.94 1.89 -15.24
C ILE A 30 5.88 0.84 -15.61
N TRP A 31 4.82 1.23 -16.32
CA TRP A 31 3.79 0.30 -16.79
C TRP A 31 4.28 -0.57 -17.93
N SER A 32 4.99 0.01 -18.91
CA SER A 32 5.61 -0.75 -19.99
C SER A 32 6.56 -1.82 -19.43
N GLN A 33 7.42 -1.45 -18.48
CA GLN A 33 8.31 -2.38 -17.80
C GLN A 33 7.55 -3.47 -17.03
N PHE A 34 6.47 -3.10 -16.33
CA PHE A 34 5.62 -4.03 -15.60
C PHE A 34 4.92 -5.03 -16.53
N LEU A 35 4.26 -4.53 -17.58
CA LEU A 35 3.54 -5.34 -18.56
C LEU A 35 4.47 -6.30 -19.32
N ASN A 36 5.67 -5.84 -19.71
CA ASN A 36 6.69 -6.71 -20.32
C ASN A 36 7.19 -7.78 -19.33
N SER A 37 7.33 -7.44 -18.05
CA SER A 37 7.66 -8.43 -17.02
C SER A 37 6.54 -9.44 -16.80
N LEU A 38 5.26 -9.05 -16.92
CA LEU A 38 4.12 -9.96 -16.78
C LEU A 38 4.10 -10.99 -17.90
N GLN A 39 4.36 -10.59 -19.14
CA GLN A 39 4.34 -11.49 -20.30
C GLN A 39 5.34 -12.65 -20.20
N THR A 40 6.45 -12.47 -19.48
CA THR A 40 7.51 -13.48 -19.34
C THR A 40 7.53 -14.17 -17.98
N ALA A 41 6.81 -13.64 -16.99
CA ALA A 41 6.80 -14.21 -15.64
C ALA A 41 6.02 -15.53 -15.60
N ASN A 42 6.53 -16.51 -14.85
CA ASN A 42 5.77 -17.73 -14.52
C ASN A 42 5.09 -17.67 -13.15
N ILE A 43 5.47 -16.71 -12.31
CA ILE A 43 5.00 -16.56 -10.94
C ILE A 43 4.70 -15.09 -10.69
N ILE A 44 3.56 -14.79 -10.05
CA ILE A 44 3.20 -13.44 -9.63
C ILE A 44 2.72 -13.40 -8.18
N GLY A 45 3.16 -12.37 -7.45
CA GLY A 45 2.71 -12.09 -6.09
C GLY A 45 2.02 -10.74 -6.02
N PHE A 46 0.91 -10.65 -5.29
CA PHE A 46 0.22 -9.37 -5.03
C PHE A 46 0.22 -9.04 -3.55
N GLY A 47 0.77 -7.87 -3.22
CA GLY A 47 0.81 -7.29 -1.88
C GLY A 47 -0.25 -6.21 -1.69
N SER A 48 -0.87 -6.15 -0.51
CA SER A 48 -1.73 -5.02 -0.12
C SER A 48 -1.68 -4.75 1.38
N TYR A 49 -1.77 -3.50 1.80
CA TYR A 49 -2.21 -3.22 3.16
C TYR A 49 -3.70 -3.53 3.32
N THR A 50 -4.11 -3.83 4.55
CA THR A 50 -5.52 -4.03 4.90
C THR A 50 -6.23 -2.68 5.01
N PHE A 51 -7.31 -2.52 4.28
CA PHE A 51 -8.22 -1.38 4.36
C PHE A 51 -9.63 -1.87 4.68
N LYS A 52 -10.10 -1.65 5.91
CA LYS A 52 -11.41 -2.15 6.42
C LYS A 52 -11.61 -3.65 6.12
N GLN A 53 -10.69 -4.48 6.59
CA GLN A 53 -10.72 -5.94 6.43
C GLN A 53 -10.67 -6.44 4.95
N LYS A 54 -10.40 -5.54 4.00
CA LYS A 54 -10.27 -5.82 2.56
C LYS A 54 -8.90 -5.36 2.05
N PRO A 55 -8.50 -5.74 0.83
CA PRO A 55 -7.37 -5.12 0.16
C PRO A 55 -7.65 -3.63 -0.04
N ALA A 56 -6.57 -2.87 -0.20
CA ALA A 56 -6.67 -1.48 -0.62
C ALA A 56 -7.36 -1.41 -1.99
N PRO A 57 -8.31 -0.49 -2.20
CA PRO A 57 -9.06 -0.40 -3.46
C PRO A 57 -8.19 -0.32 -4.71
N TYR A 58 -7.02 0.33 -4.62
CA TYR A 58 -6.10 0.49 -5.73
C TYR A 58 -5.57 -0.86 -6.26
N VAL A 59 -5.35 -1.85 -5.39
CA VAL A 59 -4.87 -3.19 -5.79
C VAL A 59 -5.92 -3.88 -6.65
N LEU A 60 -7.18 -3.85 -6.21
CA LEU A 60 -8.29 -4.45 -6.97
C LEU A 60 -8.53 -3.73 -8.30
N ARG A 61 -8.26 -2.42 -8.34
CA ARG A 61 -8.35 -1.62 -9.57
C ARG A 61 -7.25 -1.99 -10.56
N ILE A 62 -6.00 -2.12 -10.13
CA ILE A 62 -4.87 -2.52 -11.00
C ILE A 62 -5.13 -3.87 -11.64
N ILE A 63 -5.59 -4.86 -10.87
CA ILE A 63 -5.82 -6.23 -11.37
C ILE A 63 -7.14 -6.39 -12.14
N ASN A 64 -7.90 -5.31 -12.32
CA ASN A 64 -9.15 -5.38 -13.06
C ASN A 64 -8.88 -5.56 -14.57
N GLU A 65 -9.77 -6.26 -15.27
CA GLU A 65 -9.64 -6.52 -16.71
C GLU A 65 -9.67 -5.24 -17.55
N SER A 66 -10.33 -4.18 -17.07
CA SER A 66 -10.34 -2.87 -17.75
C SER A 66 -9.00 -2.12 -17.70
N VAL A 67 -8.07 -2.56 -16.85
CA VAL A 67 -6.74 -1.95 -16.67
C VAL A 67 -5.64 -2.82 -17.26
N ILE A 68 -5.63 -4.12 -16.94
CA ILE A 68 -4.68 -5.08 -17.50
C ILE A 68 -5.47 -6.13 -18.25
N ASP A 69 -5.26 -6.23 -19.56
CA ASP A 69 -5.91 -7.24 -20.39
C ASP A 69 -5.46 -8.66 -20.06
N GLN A 70 -6.31 -9.63 -20.39
CA GLN A 70 -6.07 -11.04 -20.11
C GLN A 70 -4.80 -11.60 -20.77
N GLN A 71 -4.38 -11.04 -21.90
CA GLN A 71 -3.18 -11.46 -22.63
C GLN A 71 -1.90 -11.38 -21.80
N TYR A 72 -1.80 -10.42 -20.87
CA TYR A 72 -0.59 -10.23 -20.06
C TYR A 72 -0.38 -11.33 -19.01
N PHE A 73 -1.39 -12.16 -18.76
CA PHE A 73 -1.33 -13.20 -17.75
C PHE A 73 -1.11 -14.62 -18.31
N GLN A 74 -0.93 -14.76 -19.62
CA GLN A 74 -0.89 -16.07 -20.30
C GLN A 74 0.26 -16.99 -19.85
N SER A 75 1.42 -16.42 -19.49
CA SER A 75 2.61 -17.16 -19.07
C SER A 75 2.64 -17.52 -17.58
N ILE A 76 1.69 -16.97 -16.80
CA ILE A 76 1.63 -17.13 -15.36
C ILE A 76 1.09 -18.52 -15.03
N LYS A 77 1.93 -19.32 -14.36
CA LYS A 77 1.62 -20.68 -13.91
C LYS A 77 1.27 -20.73 -12.43
N PHE A 78 1.76 -19.76 -11.67
CA PHE A 78 1.60 -19.72 -10.23
C PHE A 78 1.33 -18.31 -9.74
N PHE A 79 0.57 -18.20 -8.66
CA PHE A 79 0.39 -16.91 -7.99
C PHE A 79 0.23 -17.06 -6.48
N PHE A 80 0.55 -16.00 -5.76
CA PHE A 80 0.35 -15.91 -4.32
C PHE A 80 -0.12 -14.50 -3.92
N SER A 81 -0.63 -14.38 -2.71
CA SER A 81 -1.09 -13.09 -2.18
C SER A 81 -0.54 -12.86 -0.79
N PHE A 82 -0.17 -11.63 -0.47
CA PHE A 82 0.21 -11.28 0.88
C PHE A 82 -0.36 -9.94 1.30
N THR A 83 -0.55 -9.75 2.60
CA THR A 83 -1.06 -8.48 3.12
C THR A 83 -0.40 -8.05 4.40
N THR A 84 -0.47 -6.75 4.71
CA THR A 84 -0.13 -6.24 6.04
C THR A 84 -1.39 -5.80 6.78
N HIS A 85 -1.38 -5.86 8.10
CA HIS A 85 -2.45 -5.34 8.95
C HIS A 85 -1.91 -4.68 10.21
N GLY A 86 -2.60 -3.64 10.67
CA GLY A 86 -2.40 -3.06 12.00
C GLY A 86 -3.11 -3.87 13.07
N SER A 87 -3.95 -3.21 13.86
CA SER A 87 -4.61 -3.78 15.04
C SER A 87 -5.53 -4.98 14.77
N PHE A 88 -5.98 -5.16 13.53
CA PHE A 88 -6.98 -6.17 13.18
C PHE A 88 -6.56 -6.98 11.95
N GLN A 89 -6.42 -8.29 12.16
CA GLN A 89 -6.25 -9.25 11.08
C GLN A 89 -7.43 -9.18 10.11
N SER A 90 -7.20 -9.52 8.84
CA SER A 90 -8.25 -9.49 7.82
C SER A 90 -8.26 -10.71 6.92
N LYS A 91 -9.28 -10.79 6.06
CA LYS A 91 -9.35 -11.73 4.93
C LYS A 91 -9.04 -11.05 3.60
N ALA A 92 -8.31 -9.93 3.63
CA ALA A 92 -7.88 -9.21 2.43
C ALA A 92 -7.12 -10.10 1.43
N MET A 93 -6.20 -10.95 1.90
CA MET A 93 -5.42 -11.86 1.07
C MET A 93 -6.31 -12.84 0.30
N ASP A 94 -7.37 -13.36 0.93
CA ASP A 94 -8.37 -14.21 0.28
C ASP A 94 -9.09 -13.48 -0.85
N LYS A 95 -9.36 -12.18 -0.68
CA LYS A 95 -9.96 -11.36 -1.72
C LYS A 95 -9.03 -11.12 -2.90
N ILE A 96 -7.74 -10.88 -2.65
CA ILE A 96 -6.75 -10.80 -3.73
C ILE A 96 -6.71 -12.13 -4.47
N ALA A 97 -6.61 -13.25 -3.76
CA ALA A 97 -6.60 -14.58 -4.35
C ALA A 97 -7.87 -14.85 -5.17
N GLU A 98 -9.05 -14.50 -4.65
CA GLU A 98 -10.33 -14.64 -5.35
C GLU A 98 -10.35 -13.86 -6.68
N HIS A 99 -9.95 -12.59 -6.67
CA HIS A 99 -9.93 -11.76 -7.87
C HIS A 99 -8.89 -12.26 -8.88
N MET A 100 -7.69 -12.62 -8.41
CA MET A 100 -6.64 -13.14 -9.28
C MET A 100 -6.99 -14.51 -9.86
N ASN A 101 -7.63 -15.39 -9.11
CA ASN A 101 -8.06 -16.70 -9.61
C ASN A 101 -9.04 -16.58 -10.78
N LYS A 102 -9.91 -15.55 -10.78
CA LYS A 102 -10.80 -15.23 -11.92
C LYS A 102 -10.05 -14.71 -13.15
N ARG A 103 -8.86 -14.11 -12.94
CA ARG A 103 -7.97 -13.61 -13.99
C ARG A 103 -6.96 -14.67 -14.45
N LEU A 104 -6.65 -15.66 -13.63
CA LEU A 104 -5.57 -16.62 -13.84
C LEU A 104 -6.10 -18.04 -13.99
N ASN A 105 -6.93 -18.27 -15.02
CA ASN A 105 -7.69 -19.51 -15.20
C ASN A 105 -6.85 -20.80 -15.19
N ASN A 106 -5.57 -20.73 -15.54
CA ASN A 106 -4.66 -21.87 -15.62
C ASN A 106 -3.53 -21.84 -14.58
N ALA A 107 -3.51 -20.86 -13.68
CA ALA A 107 -2.47 -20.75 -12.67
C ALA A 107 -2.88 -21.43 -11.36
N LYS A 108 -1.91 -22.05 -10.68
CA LYS A 108 -2.12 -22.63 -9.36
C LYS A 108 -1.86 -21.58 -8.28
N PHE A 109 -2.78 -21.46 -7.34
CA PHE A 109 -2.57 -20.62 -6.16
C PHE A 109 -1.57 -21.29 -5.21
N LEU A 110 -0.42 -20.68 -4.98
CA LEU A 110 0.62 -21.22 -4.10
C LEU A 110 0.34 -20.99 -2.62
N GLY A 111 -0.48 -19.98 -2.28
CA GLY A 111 -0.87 -19.69 -0.91
C GLY A 111 -0.90 -18.21 -0.58
N LYS A 112 -1.12 -17.95 0.71
CA LYS A 112 -1.28 -16.61 1.28
C LYS A 112 -0.61 -16.47 2.62
N ILE A 113 -0.20 -15.26 2.94
CA ILE A 113 0.32 -14.86 4.24
C ILE A 113 -0.14 -13.44 4.57
N ASP A 114 -0.27 -13.15 5.86
CA ASP A 114 -0.45 -11.81 6.36
C ASP A 114 0.56 -11.48 7.46
N PHE A 115 0.95 -10.21 7.51
CA PHE A 115 1.95 -9.70 8.43
C PHE A 115 1.31 -8.69 9.36
N HIS A 116 1.53 -8.91 10.66
CA HIS A 116 1.25 -7.87 11.64
C HIS A 116 2.29 -6.76 11.50
N CYS A 117 1.80 -5.55 11.28
CA CYS A 117 2.57 -4.34 11.11
C CYS A 117 2.04 -3.28 12.08
N PRO A 118 2.80 -2.20 12.29
CA PRO A 118 2.37 -1.11 13.14
C PRO A 118 1.05 -0.49 12.65
N GLU A 119 0.22 -0.02 13.58
CA GLU A 119 -1.01 0.68 13.22
C GLU A 119 -0.69 2.03 12.57
N ASN A 120 -1.40 2.37 11.51
CA ASN A 120 -1.24 3.64 10.80
C ASN A 120 -2.55 4.37 10.54
N TYR A 121 -3.67 3.80 11.01
CA TYR A 121 -5.01 4.36 10.96
C TYR A 121 -5.20 5.38 12.10
N PRO A 122 -5.27 6.70 11.79
CA PRO A 122 -5.28 7.75 12.81
C PRO A 122 -6.33 7.54 13.91
N PRO A 123 -7.58 7.11 13.62
CA PRO A 123 -8.57 6.94 14.68
C PRO A 123 -8.28 5.87 15.75
N ILE A 124 -7.27 5.02 15.54
CA ILE A 124 -6.82 4.01 16.53
C ILE A 124 -5.47 4.40 17.17
N LEU A 125 -4.69 5.26 16.52
CA LEU A 125 -3.45 5.81 17.08
C LEU A 125 -3.75 6.88 18.15
N PRO A 126 -3.05 6.92 19.32
CA PRO A 126 -2.02 6.04 19.85
C PRO A 126 -2.54 5.09 20.96
N LYS A 127 -3.85 4.75 20.96
CA LYS A 127 -4.51 4.06 22.09
C LYS A 127 -3.91 2.68 22.40
N ILE A 128 -3.17 2.10 21.47
CA ILE A 128 -2.45 0.84 21.62
C ILE A 128 -0.98 1.20 21.46
N GLY A 129 -0.16 0.89 22.46
CA GLY A 129 1.29 1.05 22.33
C GLY A 129 1.75 0.33 21.07
N GLU A 130 2.52 1.03 20.23
CA GLU A 130 3.19 0.49 19.05
C GLU A 130 4.16 -0.59 19.53
N LYS A 131 3.65 -1.82 19.75
CA LYS A 131 4.47 -3.02 19.78
C LYS A 131 4.93 -3.26 18.35
N ASP A 132 5.76 -2.37 17.85
CA ASP A 132 6.59 -2.62 16.69
C ASP A 132 7.68 -3.55 17.21
N LYS A 133 8.17 -4.53 16.47
CA LYS A 133 8.66 -4.48 15.10
C LYS A 133 8.77 -5.93 14.69
N TRP A 134 8.51 -6.25 13.42
CA TRP A 134 9.07 -7.45 12.74
C TRP A 134 9.41 -8.58 13.72
N ASP A 135 8.40 -9.09 14.43
CA ASP A 135 8.66 -10.00 15.55
C ASP A 135 9.38 -11.21 14.96
N ASN A 136 10.30 -11.81 15.70
CA ASN A 136 10.96 -13.04 15.27
C ASN A 136 9.92 -14.08 14.83
N GLU A 137 8.73 -14.08 15.43
CA GLU A 137 7.58 -14.89 14.99
C GLU A 137 7.12 -14.55 13.56
N GLU A 138 6.98 -13.27 13.19
CA GLU A 138 6.62 -12.85 11.83
C GLU A 138 7.71 -13.18 10.81
N ILE A 139 8.99 -13.07 11.20
CA ILE A 139 10.14 -13.46 10.35
C ILE A 139 10.12 -14.96 10.08
N VAL A 140 9.86 -15.77 11.12
CA VAL A 140 9.75 -17.23 10.99
C VAL A 140 8.56 -17.60 10.11
N ARG A 141 7.41 -16.94 10.27
CA ARG A 141 6.23 -17.15 9.40
C ARG A 141 6.55 -16.84 7.94
N LEU A 142 7.22 -15.71 7.67
CA LEU A 142 7.63 -15.33 6.32
C LEU A 142 8.57 -16.37 5.69
N THR A 143 9.58 -16.80 6.45
CA THR A 143 10.55 -17.81 6.01
C THR A 143 9.88 -19.14 5.72
N SER A 144 8.97 -19.59 6.59
CA SER A 144 8.19 -20.80 6.36
C SER A 144 7.31 -20.69 5.11
N PHE A 145 6.71 -19.52 4.89
CA PHE A 145 5.90 -19.28 3.70
C PHE A 145 6.74 -19.32 2.42
N GLU A 146 7.92 -18.70 2.40
CA GLU A 146 8.85 -18.77 1.28
C GLU A 146 9.23 -20.22 0.94
N GLN A 147 9.59 -21.01 1.96
CA GLN A 147 9.90 -22.43 1.79
C GLN A 147 8.72 -23.22 1.23
N ASP A 148 7.51 -22.92 1.69
CA ASP A 148 6.29 -23.52 1.17
C ASP A 148 6.04 -23.16 -0.30
N LEU A 149 6.28 -21.90 -0.69
CA LEU A 149 6.17 -21.48 -2.09
C LEU A 149 7.11 -22.30 -2.96
N ILE A 150 8.40 -22.37 -2.59
CA ILE A 150 9.43 -23.11 -3.34
C ILE A 150 9.03 -24.58 -3.47
N ARG A 151 8.68 -25.23 -2.36
CA ARG A 151 8.26 -26.63 -2.34
C ARG A 151 7.06 -26.88 -3.27
N ARG A 152 6.03 -26.03 -3.21
CA ARG A 152 4.80 -26.16 -4.02
C ARG A 152 5.03 -25.90 -5.52
N ILE A 153 5.98 -25.05 -5.88
CA ILE A 153 6.35 -24.80 -7.28
C ILE A 153 6.96 -26.06 -7.92
N HIS A 154 7.77 -26.80 -7.16
CA HIS A 154 8.47 -28.00 -7.63
C HIS A 154 7.66 -29.29 -7.46
N ASP A 155 6.48 -29.23 -6.83
CA ASP A 155 5.60 -30.38 -6.64
C ASP A 155 4.66 -30.55 -7.85
N PRO A 156 4.84 -31.61 -8.67
CA PRO A 156 4.01 -31.86 -9.86
C PRO A 156 2.55 -32.17 -9.48
N ASP A 157 2.32 -32.72 -8.29
CA ASP A 157 1.01 -33.14 -7.81
C ASP A 157 0.25 -32.03 -7.08
N PHE A 158 0.92 -30.92 -6.75
CA PHE A 158 0.29 -29.77 -6.10
C PHE A 158 -0.89 -29.25 -6.91
N LYS A 159 -2.08 -29.22 -6.29
CA LYS A 159 -3.35 -28.82 -6.94
C LYS A 159 -3.72 -27.35 -6.70
N GLY A 160 -2.92 -26.62 -5.94
CA GLY A 160 -3.26 -25.28 -5.46
C GLY A 160 -3.75 -25.29 -4.02
N GLU A 161 -3.38 -24.24 -3.29
CA GLU A 161 -3.82 -23.97 -1.92
C GLU A 161 -5.28 -23.47 -1.94
N LYS A 162 -5.99 -23.59 -0.82
CA LYS A 162 -7.36 -23.08 -0.68
C LYS A 162 -7.37 -21.62 -0.25
N PHE A 163 -8.33 -20.86 -0.76
CA PHE A 163 -8.67 -19.52 -0.28
C PHE A 163 -10.19 -19.40 -0.10
N ALA A 164 -10.60 -18.47 0.77
CA ALA A 164 -12.01 -18.24 1.06
C ALA A 164 -12.65 -17.34 0.00
N ILE A 165 -13.81 -17.74 -0.50
CA ILE A 165 -14.66 -16.92 -1.37
C ILE A 165 -15.76 -16.30 -0.52
N SER A 166 -16.05 -15.02 -0.72
CA SER A 166 -17.14 -14.35 0.02
C SER A 166 -17.99 -13.49 -0.89
N ASN A 167 -19.29 -13.76 -0.95
CA ASN A 167 -20.23 -12.95 -1.72
C ASN A 167 -20.71 -11.70 -0.95
N LYS A 168 -20.18 -11.44 0.25
CA LYS A 168 -20.56 -10.25 1.02
C LYS A 168 -20.01 -9.01 0.35
N ASP A 169 -20.91 -8.16 -0.12
CA ASP A 169 -20.57 -6.83 -0.58
C ASP A 169 -20.26 -5.91 0.62
N LEU A 170 -18.97 -5.82 0.98
CA LEU A 170 -18.53 -4.89 2.02
C LEU A 170 -18.23 -3.49 1.47
N THR A 171 -18.59 -3.16 0.22
CA THR A 171 -18.36 -1.81 -0.34
C THR A 171 -19.15 -0.76 0.45
N VAL A 172 -20.36 -1.12 0.89
CA VAL A 172 -21.19 -0.31 1.82
C VAL A 172 -20.42 -0.03 3.12
N GLY A 173 -19.86 -1.06 3.75
CA GLY A 173 -19.08 -0.92 4.98
C GLY A 173 -17.74 -0.18 4.82
N GLN A 174 -17.16 -0.18 3.60
CA GLN A 174 -16.04 0.68 3.24
C GLN A 174 -16.52 2.13 3.17
N LYS A 175 -17.57 2.43 2.39
CA LYS A 175 -18.19 3.76 2.22
C LYS A 175 -18.58 4.40 3.57
N GLU A 176 -19.21 3.66 4.46
CA GLU A 176 -19.55 4.13 5.81
C GLU A 176 -18.33 4.48 6.67
N LYS A 177 -17.20 3.80 6.48
CA LYS A 177 -15.96 4.16 7.18
C LYS A 177 -15.30 5.40 6.57
N TYR A 178 -15.42 5.63 5.26
CA TYR A 178 -14.97 6.91 4.69
C TYR A 178 -15.70 8.08 5.36
N LEU A 179 -17.00 7.94 5.63
CA LEU A 179 -17.78 8.92 6.37
C LEU A 179 -17.30 9.13 7.83
N SER A 180 -16.57 8.17 8.41
CA SER A 180 -16.07 8.28 9.79
C SER A 180 -14.86 9.20 9.96
N TYR A 181 -14.07 9.42 8.90
CA TYR A 181 -12.96 10.38 8.91
C TYR A 181 -13.43 11.84 8.75
N GLY A 182 -14.57 12.04 8.10
CA GLY A 182 -14.95 13.36 7.58
C GLY A 182 -14.14 13.71 6.33
N ILE A 183 -13.96 15.00 6.07
CA ILE A 183 -13.13 15.50 4.97
C ILE A 183 -11.68 15.71 5.42
N VAL A 184 -10.77 15.78 4.45
CA VAL A 184 -9.37 16.16 4.70
C VAL A 184 -9.23 17.68 4.58
N GLU A 185 -8.71 18.32 5.62
CA GLU A 185 -8.40 19.75 5.64
C GLU A 185 -6.90 19.98 5.78
N VAL A 186 -6.45 21.13 5.26
CA VAL A 186 -5.07 21.59 5.36
C VAL A 186 -5.06 22.86 6.20
N ASP A 187 -4.38 22.80 7.34
CA ASP A 187 -4.10 23.98 8.16
C ASP A 187 -3.04 24.83 7.44
N THR A 188 -3.48 25.94 6.85
CA THR A 188 -2.62 26.83 6.07
C THR A 188 -1.62 27.60 6.93
N ASN A 189 -1.85 27.72 8.24
CA ASN A 189 -0.93 28.39 9.15
C ASN A 189 0.25 27.48 9.51
N LEU A 190 0.03 26.16 9.54
CA LEU A 190 1.08 25.17 9.76
C LEU A 190 1.76 24.73 8.46
N CYS A 191 1.10 24.87 7.31
CA CYS A 191 1.57 24.30 6.05
C CYS A 191 2.87 24.94 5.54
N LEU A 192 3.92 24.13 5.39
CA LEU A 192 5.21 24.55 4.81
C LEU A 192 5.21 24.59 3.27
N LYS A 193 4.09 24.29 2.62
CA LYS A 193 3.95 24.33 1.14
C LYS A 193 4.98 23.45 0.40
N CYS A 194 5.47 22.39 1.04
CA CYS A 194 6.60 21.58 0.56
C CYS A 194 6.26 20.51 -0.50
N GLY A 195 4.98 20.33 -0.83
CA GLY A 195 4.52 19.35 -1.83
C GLY A 195 4.58 17.87 -1.41
N VAL A 196 4.97 17.56 -0.16
CA VAL A 196 5.08 16.16 0.31
C VAL A 196 3.75 15.43 0.21
N CYS A 197 2.63 16.10 0.54
CA CYS A 197 1.29 15.51 0.47
C CYS A 197 0.84 15.19 -0.96
N GLU A 198 1.16 16.05 -1.94
CA GLU A 198 0.92 15.82 -3.36
C GLU A 198 1.78 14.68 -3.90
N ARG A 199 3.10 14.69 -3.64
CA ARG A 199 4.02 13.62 -4.06
C ARG A 199 3.60 12.25 -3.51
N ASN A 200 3.15 12.21 -2.26
CA ASN A 200 2.75 10.96 -1.60
C ASN A 200 1.31 10.53 -1.88
N CYS A 201 0.45 11.34 -2.52
CA CYS A 201 -0.93 10.93 -2.79
C CYS A 201 -0.97 10.02 -4.03
N PRO A 202 -1.26 8.71 -3.90
CA PRO A 202 -1.30 7.81 -5.07
C PRO A 202 -2.56 8.05 -5.92
N TYR A 203 -3.59 8.67 -5.36
CA TYR A 203 -4.86 8.95 -6.03
C TYR A 203 -4.86 10.26 -6.81
N ASN A 204 -3.73 10.99 -6.84
CA ASN A 204 -3.62 12.36 -7.35
C ASN A 204 -4.68 13.33 -6.78
N ALA A 205 -5.22 13.03 -5.59
CA ALA A 205 -6.29 13.79 -4.95
C ALA A 205 -5.80 15.07 -4.25
N ILE A 206 -4.49 15.32 -4.22
CA ILE A 206 -3.91 16.53 -3.63
C ILE A 206 -3.05 17.21 -4.69
N LYS A 207 -3.31 18.50 -4.92
CA LYS A 207 -2.53 19.33 -5.84
C LYS A 207 -2.09 20.62 -5.16
N LEU A 208 -0.86 21.07 -5.40
CA LEU A 208 -0.47 22.41 -5.01
C LEU A 208 -1.04 23.39 -6.03
N LYS A 209 -1.87 24.31 -5.57
CA LYS A 209 -2.48 25.35 -6.40
C LYS A 209 -2.05 26.71 -5.90
N ASP A 210 -1.87 27.63 -6.83
CA ASP A 210 -1.60 29.01 -6.52
C ASP A 210 -2.91 29.79 -6.42
N TYR A 211 -2.99 30.68 -5.44
CA TYR A 211 -4.14 31.53 -5.18
C TYR A 211 -3.70 32.98 -5.17
N LYS A 212 -4.43 33.85 -5.86
CA LYS A 212 -4.26 35.31 -5.79
C LYS A 212 -5.56 35.91 -5.32
N ASP A 213 -5.51 36.68 -4.22
CA ASP A 213 -6.69 37.32 -3.63
C ASP A 213 -7.85 36.35 -3.35
N GLY A 214 -7.52 35.11 -2.95
CA GLY A 214 -8.50 34.06 -2.64
C GLY A 214 -9.04 33.28 -3.85
N VAL A 215 -8.59 33.59 -5.06
CA VAL A 215 -9.02 32.91 -6.29
C VAL A 215 -7.89 32.01 -6.81
N VAL A 216 -8.22 30.78 -7.22
CA VAL A 216 -7.25 29.87 -7.87
C VAL A 216 -6.78 30.51 -9.18
N VAL A 217 -5.47 30.53 -9.38
CA VAL A 217 -4.85 30.97 -10.63
C VAL A 217 -4.07 29.80 -11.22
N ASP A 218 -4.42 29.42 -12.44
CA ASP A 218 -3.69 28.39 -13.18
C ASP A 218 -2.57 29.03 -14.01
N ASN A 219 -1.49 28.31 -14.26
CA ASN A 219 -0.37 28.72 -15.13
C ASN A 219 0.34 30.01 -14.69
N ILE A 220 0.56 30.21 -13.39
CA ILE A 220 1.44 31.29 -12.92
C ILE A 220 2.85 31.04 -13.46
N ASN A 221 3.39 31.99 -14.20
CA ASN A 221 4.76 31.94 -14.72
C ASN A 221 5.74 31.94 -13.53
N ASP A 222 6.94 31.36 -13.68
CA ASP A 222 7.93 31.33 -12.59
C ASP A 222 8.25 32.73 -12.00
N SER A 223 8.08 33.80 -12.79
CA SER A 223 8.25 35.20 -12.36
C SER A 223 7.15 35.73 -11.44
N GLU A 224 5.96 35.13 -11.49
CA GLU A 224 4.79 35.50 -10.68
C GLU A 224 4.59 34.56 -9.47
N ALA A 225 5.27 33.41 -9.47
CA ALA A 225 5.32 32.51 -8.34
C ALA A 225 6.01 33.20 -7.15
N GLY A 226 5.24 33.48 -6.09
CA GLY A 226 5.73 34.21 -4.92
C GLY A 226 5.62 35.73 -5.01
N ALA A 227 4.93 36.26 -6.04
CA ALA A 227 4.51 37.66 -6.07
C ALA A 227 3.58 38.00 -4.90
N GLU A 228 3.52 39.29 -4.55
CA GLU A 228 2.64 39.78 -3.50
C GLU A 228 1.18 39.36 -3.76
N GLY A 229 0.53 38.79 -2.74
CA GLY A 229 -0.83 38.26 -2.83
C GLY A 229 -0.95 36.84 -3.41
N VAL A 230 0.13 36.24 -3.95
CA VAL A 230 0.13 34.87 -4.47
C VAL A 230 0.55 33.87 -3.40
N VAL A 231 -0.34 32.93 -3.07
CA VAL A 231 -0.11 31.90 -2.06
C VAL A 231 -0.31 30.52 -2.66
N ARG A 232 0.75 29.70 -2.63
CA ARG A 232 0.67 28.28 -2.97
C ARG A 232 0.14 27.48 -1.78
N ILE A 233 -0.98 26.77 -1.94
CA ILE A 233 -1.53 25.90 -0.90
C ILE A 233 -1.96 24.54 -1.47
N PRO A 234 -1.82 23.44 -0.70
CA PRO A 234 -2.35 22.15 -1.10
C PRO A 234 -3.89 22.17 -1.08
N THR A 235 -4.50 21.82 -2.20
CA THR A 235 -5.94 21.63 -2.35
C THR A 235 -6.25 20.14 -2.43
N VAL A 236 -7.28 19.69 -1.71
CA VAL A 236 -7.68 18.28 -1.67
C VAL A 236 -9.00 18.09 -2.41
N ASP A 237 -8.97 17.23 -3.43
CA ASP A 237 -10.16 16.68 -4.07
C ASP A 237 -10.77 15.59 -3.16
N GLN A 238 -11.89 15.92 -2.52
CA GLN A 238 -12.55 15.04 -1.56
C GLN A 238 -13.23 13.84 -2.23
N GLU A 239 -13.57 13.93 -3.52
CA GLU A 239 -14.21 12.84 -4.27
C GLU A 239 -13.18 11.78 -4.66
N ARG A 240 -11.97 12.22 -5.05
CA ARG A 240 -10.85 11.33 -5.36
C ARG A 240 -10.19 10.76 -4.10
N CYS A 241 -10.19 11.50 -3.00
CA CYS A 241 -9.47 11.13 -1.79
C CYS A 241 -9.98 9.81 -1.19
N GLN A 242 -9.08 8.83 -1.06
CA GLN A 242 -9.40 7.54 -0.43
C GLN A 242 -9.11 7.48 1.08
N LEU A 243 -8.91 8.62 1.74
CA LEU A 243 -8.72 8.72 3.20
C LEU A 243 -7.72 7.69 3.76
N CYS A 244 -6.66 7.40 3.00
CA CYS A 244 -5.65 6.40 3.35
C CYS A 244 -4.63 6.90 4.39
N ALA A 245 -4.77 8.15 4.85
CA ALA A 245 -3.90 8.81 5.82
C ALA A 245 -2.41 8.91 5.43
N ARG A 246 -2.01 8.60 4.19
CA ARG A 246 -0.61 8.73 3.76
C ARG A 246 -0.14 10.19 3.82
N CYS A 247 -0.93 11.14 3.33
CA CYS A 247 -0.61 12.57 3.43
C CYS A 247 -0.55 13.05 4.89
N TYR A 248 -1.43 12.54 5.75
CA TYR A 248 -1.46 12.82 7.17
C TYR A 248 -0.18 12.32 7.86
N ASN A 249 0.18 11.05 7.71
CA ASN A 249 1.35 10.44 8.36
C ASN A 249 2.70 10.97 7.83
N ASN A 250 2.75 11.54 6.62
CA ASN A 250 3.98 12.06 6.02
C ASN A 250 4.08 13.59 6.05
N CYS A 251 3.13 14.31 6.67
CA CYS A 251 3.20 15.77 6.72
C CYS A 251 4.18 16.22 7.81
N PRO A 252 5.33 16.83 7.47
CA PRO A 252 6.34 17.21 8.47
C PRO A 252 5.89 18.33 9.41
N ALA A 253 4.88 19.11 9.00
CA ALA A 253 4.36 20.22 9.77
C ALA A 253 3.03 19.89 10.48
N HIS A 254 2.58 18.64 10.41
CA HIS A 254 1.31 18.21 10.98
C HIS A 254 0.11 19.07 10.51
N ALA A 255 0.17 19.57 9.27
CA ALA A 255 -0.82 20.49 8.71
C ALA A 255 -2.03 19.78 8.06
N ILE A 256 -1.95 18.47 7.82
CA ILE A 256 -3.08 17.70 7.27
C ILE A 256 -3.93 17.17 8.42
N ASN A 257 -5.24 17.36 8.36
CA ASN A 257 -6.19 16.87 9.35
C ASN A 257 -7.37 16.17 8.71
N PHE A 258 -7.94 15.21 9.42
CA PHE A 258 -9.28 14.70 9.16
C PHE A 258 -10.22 15.42 10.11
N VAL A 259 -11.26 16.09 9.62
CA VAL A 259 -12.12 16.98 10.44
C VAL A 259 -12.66 16.27 11.69
N LYS A 260 -13.09 15.00 11.57
CA LYS A 260 -13.61 14.23 12.72
C LYS A 260 -12.53 13.72 13.68
N TYR A 261 -11.26 13.85 13.32
CA TYR A 261 -10.11 13.40 14.11
C TYR A 261 -9.11 14.53 14.43
N ASN A 262 -9.48 15.79 14.19
CA ASN A 262 -8.67 16.93 14.60
C ASN A 262 -8.87 17.22 16.09
N THR A 263 -8.29 16.37 16.93
CA THR A 263 -8.38 16.47 18.40
C THR A 263 -6.99 16.56 19.01
N HIS A 264 -6.92 16.91 20.30
CA HIS A 264 -5.66 16.91 21.06
C HIS A 264 -5.00 15.53 21.18
N LEU A 265 -5.73 14.44 20.88
CA LEU A 265 -5.22 13.07 20.90
C LEU A 265 -4.63 12.63 19.54
N ARG A 266 -4.63 13.51 18.53
CA ARG A 266 -4.10 13.17 17.21
C ARG A 266 -2.61 12.83 17.30
N SER A 267 -2.21 11.79 16.58
CA SER A 267 -0.80 11.43 16.39
C SER A 267 -0.58 10.94 14.97
N GLN A 268 0.65 11.08 14.47
CA GLN A 268 1.08 10.48 13.22
C GLN A 268 1.83 9.18 13.51
N TYR A 269 1.70 8.21 12.61
CA TYR A 269 2.55 7.03 12.63
C TYR A 269 4.02 7.44 12.44
N LYS A 270 4.91 6.98 13.33
CA LYS A 270 6.31 7.41 13.37
C LYS A 270 7.29 6.47 12.65
N GLY A 271 6.82 5.35 12.10
CA GLY A 271 7.67 4.36 11.44
C GLY A 271 7.95 3.13 12.33
N PRO A 272 8.66 2.11 11.79
CA PRO A 272 9.95 2.30 11.13
C PRO A 272 9.88 2.87 9.72
N GLN A 273 10.77 3.81 9.41
CA GLN A 273 11.07 4.20 8.03
C GLN A 273 12.06 3.16 7.49
N LEU A 274 11.65 2.39 6.46
CA LEU A 274 12.57 1.54 5.72
C LEU A 274 13.63 2.44 5.07
N LYS A 275 14.87 2.31 5.52
CA LYS A 275 16.02 2.93 4.86
C LYS A 275 16.51 1.95 3.82
N PHE A 276 16.62 2.38 2.57
CA PHE A 276 17.27 1.61 1.52
C PHE A 276 18.70 2.13 1.40
N VAL A 277 19.68 1.23 1.43
CA VAL A 277 21.08 1.59 1.13
C VAL A 277 21.34 1.17 -0.31
N LYS A 278 21.74 2.13 -1.14
CA LYS A 278 22.45 1.84 -2.39
C LYS A 278 23.89 1.55 -2.03
N ILE A 279 24.35 0.34 -2.31
CA ILE A 279 25.74 -0.04 -2.07
C ILE A 279 26.63 0.49 -3.22
N GLN A 280 26.09 0.61 -4.46
CA GLN A 280 26.70 1.22 -5.66
C GLN A 280 25.61 1.77 -6.61
N GLU A 281 25.96 2.61 -7.60
CA GLU A 281 25.02 3.22 -8.56
C GLU A 281 24.25 2.19 -9.41
N ASP A 282 24.83 1.01 -9.61
CA ASP A 282 24.34 -0.02 -10.55
C ASP A 282 23.64 -1.20 -9.84
N GLU A 283 23.62 -1.23 -8.50
CA GLU A 283 23.02 -2.32 -7.73
C GLU A 283 21.56 -2.05 -7.36
N GLN A 284 20.79 -3.14 -7.29
CA GLN A 284 19.42 -3.12 -6.79
C GLN A 284 19.38 -2.70 -5.31
N GLU A 285 18.50 -1.75 -4.97
CA GLU A 285 18.34 -1.25 -3.60
C GLU A 285 18.13 -2.39 -2.60
N ARG A 286 18.96 -2.44 -1.55
CA ARG A 286 18.83 -3.40 -0.45
C ARG A 286 18.29 -2.70 0.79
N ILE A 287 17.40 -3.37 1.51
CA ILE A 287 16.82 -2.87 2.77
C ILE A 287 17.92 -2.83 3.83
N ASP A 288 18.13 -1.65 4.43
CA ASP A 288 19.02 -1.46 5.57
C ASP A 288 18.33 -1.91 6.85
N ILE A 289 18.58 -3.16 7.24
CA ILE A 289 18.15 -3.74 8.51
C ILE A 289 19.13 -3.41 9.68
N ARG A 290 20.19 -2.61 9.46
CA ARG A 290 21.21 -2.35 10.48
C ARG A 290 20.78 -1.29 11.51
N GLY A 291 19.75 -1.65 12.26
CA GLY A 291 19.48 -1.21 13.63
C GLY A 291 19.02 -2.37 14.51
N GLU A 292 18.75 -3.54 13.91
CA GLU A 292 18.42 -4.79 14.58
C GLU A 292 19.53 -5.78 14.25
N GLN A 293 20.06 -6.44 15.29
CA GLN A 293 21.07 -7.47 15.11
C GLN A 293 20.51 -8.50 14.11
N PRO A 294 21.24 -8.86 13.04
CA PRO A 294 20.84 -9.95 12.16
C PRO A 294 20.62 -11.19 13.03
N VAL A 295 19.42 -11.77 12.97
CA VAL A 295 19.22 -13.12 13.53
C VAL A 295 20.15 -14.03 12.73
N GLU A 296 21.16 -14.62 13.40
CA GLU A 296 22.05 -15.61 12.76
C GLU A 296 21.18 -16.78 12.28
N PHE A 297 20.93 -16.83 10.97
CA PHE A 297 20.26 -17.95 10.32
C PHE A 297 21.03 -19.23 10.60
N GLY A 298 20.36 -20.22 11.23
CA GLY A 298 20.93 -21.54 11.52
C GLY A 298 21.23 -21.86 12.98
N LYS A 299 21.00 -20.94 13.93
CA LYS A 299 21.07 -21.23 15.38
C LYS A 299 19.78 -20.82 16.11
N LEU A 300 18.69 -21.55 15.90
CA LEU A 300 17.53 -21.45 16.79
C LEU A 300 17.91 -22.04 18.16
N PRO A 301 17.69 -21.34 19.29
CA PRO A 301 17.69 -21.98 20.60
C PRO A 301 16.57 -23.04 20.58
N GLY A 302 16.92 -24.28 20.91
CA GLY A 302 16.02 -25.43 20.82
C GLY A 302 14.63 -25.18 21.43
N LEU A 303 13.63 -25.82 20.82
CA LEU A 303 12.19 -25.79 21.05
C LEU A 303 11.66 -25.88 22.51
N LEU A 304 12.51 -25.94 23.54
CA LEU A 304 12.13 -26.28 24.90
C LEU A 304 11.64 -25.10 25.76
N LYS A 305 11.79 -23.83 25.33
CA LYS A 305 11.42 -22.66 26.17
C LYS A 305 9.95 -22.20 26.05
N LEU A 306 9.18 -22.72 25.10
CA LEU A 306 7.76 -22.34 24.91
C LEU A 306 6.79 -23.08 25.84
N LEU A 307 7.24 -24.10 26.59
CA LEU A 307 6.38 -24.90 27.48
C LEU A 307 6.26 -24.38 28.93
N LEU A 308 7.01 -23.34 29.33
CA LEU A 308 7.06 -22.91 30.75
C LEU A 308 6.46 -21.53 31.05
N ARG A 309 5.74 -20.89 30.11
CA ARG A 309 5.08 -19.59 30.37
C ARG A 309 3.58 -19.66 30.70
N LYS A 310 3.03 -20.86 30.87
CA LYS A 310 1.70 -21.06 31.48
C LYS A 310 1.85 -21.60 32.90
N LEU A 311 2.36 -20.77 33.81
CA LEU A 311 2.18 -20.84 35.27
C LEU A 311 2.89 -19.61 35.87
N TYR A 312 2.19 -18.93 36.78
CA TYR A 312 2.37 -17.56 37.30
C TYR A 312 1.71 -16.44 36.49
#